data_AF-A0A348ZY86-F1
#
_entry.id   AF-A0A348ZY86-F1
#
_cell.length_a   1.000
_cell.length_b   1.000
_cell.length_c   1.000
_cell.angle_alpha   90.00
_cell.angle_beta   90.00
_cell.angle_gamma   90.00
#
_symmetry.space_group_name_H-M   'P 1'
#
loop_
_entity.id
_entity.type
_entity.pdbx_description
1 polymer ?
#
loop_
_entity_poly.entity_id
_entity_poly.type
_entity_poly.pdbx_seq_one_letter_code
_entity_poly.pdbx_strand_id
1 'polypeptide(L)'
;MGEIKSAIELAMERTKGLVMDDQEKQRAAARELGSRISGLLRRYLEEMIDSDDFQKEYEKVDGVRSQKIELLLDAALTEFDSSDNSEKVFDILSFVGGVVNGRLQREVEDLRSDFHQKIKAEADGVKREVILRLEKMGISGSAVEPNATEWDEWKTAVDQTKSLFKIRLNEWKNKIRQA
;
A
#
# COMPACT_ATOMS: atom_id res chain seq x y z
N MET A 1 -57.00 -34.29 7.24
CA MET A 1 -57.08 -33.41 6.06
C MET A 1 -55.71 -32.82 5.86
N GLY A 2 -55.00 -33.22 4.80
CA GLY A 2 -53.66 -32.71 4.51
C GLY A 2 -53.78 -31.52 3.57
N GLU A 3 -53.46 -30.33 4.05
CA GLU A 3 -53.40 -29.13 3.21
C GLU A 3 -52.20 -29.27 2.26
N ILE A 4 -52.48 -29.26 0.95
CA ILE A 4 -51.44 -29.30 -0.08
C ILE A 4 -50.83 -27.90 -0.16
N LYS A 5 -49.61 -27.74 0.36
CA LYS A 5 -48.84 -26.49 0.28
C LYS A 5 -48.59 -26.08 -1.17
N SER A 6 -48.64 -24.77 -1.44
CA SER A 6 -48.36 -24.20 -2.76
C SER A 6 -46.87 -24.33 -3.13
N ALA A 7 -46.56 -24.44 -4.43
CA ALA A 7 -45.19 -24.44 -4.94
C ALA A 7 -44.39 -23.20 -4.50
N ILE A 8 -45.07 -22.06 -4.31
CA ILE A 8 -44.47 -20.82 -3.79
C ILE A 8 -44.14 -20.96 -2.31
N GLU A 9 -45.03 -21.55 -1.50
CA GLU A 9 -44.76 -21.80 -0.09
C GLU A 9 -43.60 -22.78 0.09
N LEU A 10 -43.54 -23.83 -0.74
CA LEU A 10 -42.44 -24.79 -0.73
C LEU A 10 -41.10 -24.13 -1.11
N ALA A 11 -41.11 -23.18 -2.05
CA ALA A 11 -39.95 -22.40 -2.44
C ALA A 11 -39.50 -21.47 -1.31
N MET A 12 -40.42 -20.74 -0.68
CA MET A 12 -40.14 -19.82 0.44
C MET A 12 -39.64 -20.56 1.69
N GLU A 13 -40.17 -21.76 1.97
CA GLU A 13 -39.73 -22.62 3.07
C GLU A 13 -38.31 -23.16 2.82
N ARG A 14 -37.96 -23.46 1.56
CA ARG A 14 -36.60 -23.85 1.15
C ARG A 14 -35.60 -22.68 1.11
N THR A 15 -36.05 -21.44 0.87
CA THR A 15 -35.18 -20.25 0.86
C THR A 15 -35.12 -19.52 2.20
N LYS A 16 -35.84 -19.99 3.23
CA LYS A 16 -35.92 -19.35 4.55
C LYS A 16 -34.58 -19.27 5.30
N GLY A 17 -33.61 -20.12 4.93
CA GLY A 17 -32.22 -20.08 5.40
C GLY A 17 -31.21 -19.51 4.40
N LEU A 18 -31.67 -18.96 3.26
CA LEU A 18 -30.85 -18.41 2.18
C LEU A 18 -30.87 -16.87 2.13
N VAL A 19 -31.61 -16.22 3.02
CA VAL A 19 -31.55 -14.77 3.19
C VAL A 19 -30.30 -14.49 4.03
N MET A 20 -29.23 -14.00 3.39
CA MET A 20 -28.05 -13.53 4.11
C MET A 20 -28.51 -12.62 5.25
N ASP A 21 -28.08 -12.95 6.46
CA ASP A 21 -28.30 -12.11 7.63
C ASP A 21 -27.73 -10.71 7.35
N ASP A 22 -28.30 -9.67 7.94
CA ASP A 22 -27.85 -8.30 7.66
C ASP A 22 -26.37 -8.11 8.07
N GLN A 23 -25.87 -8.90 9.02
CA GLN A 23 -24.43 -8.99 9.32
C GLN A 23 -23.61 -9.63 8.20
N GLU A 24 -24.12 -10.67 7.54
CA GLU A 24 -23.44 -11.29 6.40
C GLU A 24 -23.41 -10.36 5.20
N LYS A 25 -24.49 -9.63 4.93
CA LYS A 25 -24.53 -8.62 3.87
C LYS A 25 -23.52 -7.51 4.10
N GLN A 26 -23.42 -7.00 5.33
CA GLN A 26 -22.42 -5.98 5.67
C GLN A 26 -20.99 -6.49 5.53
N ARG A 27 -20.71 -7.73 5.96
CA ARG A 27 -19.40 -8.36 5.78
C ARG A 27 -19.06 -8.57 4.31
N ALA A 28 -20.03 -8.98 3.50
CA ALA A 28 -19.83 -9.16 2.06
C ALA A 28 -19.54 -7.82 1.37
N ALA A 29 -20.30 -6.77 1.69
CA ALA A 29 -20.08 -5.43 1.15
C ALA A 29 -18.70 -4.87 1.55
N ALA A 30 -18.27 -5.06 2.80
CA ALA A 30 -16.94 -4.62 3.25
C ALA A 30 -15.81 -5.38 2.54
N ARG A 31 -15.96 -6.68 2.32
CA ARG A 31 -15.00 -7.49 1.55
C ARG A 31 -14.92 -7.04 0.10
N GLU A 32 -16.07 -6.82 -0.54
CA GLU A 32 -16.14 -6.37 -1.93
C GLU A 32 -15.48 -4.99 -2.09
N LEU A 33 -15.76 -4.06 -1.17
CA LEU A 33 -15.13 -2.74 -1.15
C LEU A 33 -13.60 -2.86 -1.03
N GLY A 34 -13.12 -3.68 -0.10
CA GLY A 34 -11.69 -3.96 0.07
C GLY A 34 -11.07 -4.52 -1.21
N SER A 35 -11.69 -5.54 -1.83
CA SER A 35 -11.19 -6.13 -3.07
C SER A 35 -11.14 -5.13 -4.23
N ARG A 36 -12.14 -4.24 -4.37
CA ARG A 36 -12.15 -3.19 -5.40
C ARG A 36 -11.01 -2.21 -5.19
N ILE A 37 -10.79 -1.75 -3.96
CA ILE A 37 -9.71 -0.80 -3.63
C ILE A 37 -8.34 -1.43 -3.85
N SER A 38 -8.13 -2.67 -3.38
CA SER A 38 -6.88 -3.40 -3.60
C SER A 38 -6.61 -3.65 -5.09
N GLY A 39 -7.64 -4.01 -5.85
CA GLY A 39 -7.52 -4.20 -7.31
C GLY A 39 -7.16 -2.90 -8.04
N LEU A 40 -7.75 -1.78 -7.63
CA LEU A 40 -7.44 -0.47 -8.19
C LEU A 40 -6.00 -0.03 -7.86
N LEU A 41 -5.58 -0.17 -6.59
CA LEU A 41 -4.21 0.11 -6.17
C LEU A 41 -3.21 -0.73 -6.97
N ARG A 42 -3.46 -2.03 -7.11
CA ARG A 42 -2.58 -2.93 -7.86
C ARG A 42 -2.41 -2.49 -9.31
N ARG A 43 -3.51 -2.14 -10.00
CA ARG A 43 -3.46 -1.63 -11.38
C ARG A 43 -2.61 -0.36 -11.47
N TYR A 44 -2.68 0.52 -10.48
CA TYR A 44 -1.83 1.72 -10.43
C TYR A 44 -0.36 1.37 -10.19
N LEU A 45 -0.07 0.48 -9.23
CA LEU A 45 1.30 0.03 -8.94
C LEU A 45 1.95 -0.67 -10.14
N GLU A 46 1.17 -1.43 -10.90
CA GLU A 46 1.57 -2.12 -12.14
C GLU A 46 1.53 -1.21 -13.40
N GLU A 47 1.30 0.10 -13.25
CA GLU A 47 1.26 1.10 -14.35
C GLU A 47 0.20 0.83 -15.43
N MET A 48 -0.83 0.06 -15.10
CA MET A 48 -1.97 -0.15 -16.00
C MET A 48 -2.90 1.06 -16.07
N ILE A 49 -2.82 1.94 -15.07
CA ILE A 49 -3.52 3.23 -15.00
C ILE A 49 -2.58 4.29 -14.45
N ASP A 50 -2.81 5.55 -14.85
CA ASP A 50 -2.11 6.69 -14.29
C ASP A 50 -2.81 7.23 -13.01
N SER A 51 -2.26 8.31 -12.45
CA SER A 51 -2.78 8.96 -11.25
C SER A 51 -4.17 9.54 -11.43
N ASP A 52 -4.45 10.09 -12.62
CA ASP A 52 -5.72 10.76 -12.92
C ASP A 52 -6.84 9.74 -13.04
N ASP A 53 -6.56 8.62 -13.71
CA ASP A 53 -7.47 7.50 -13.85
C ASP A 53 -7.67 6.77 -12.52
N PHE A 54 -6.61 6.62 -11.72
CA PHE A 54 -6.75 6.13 -10.34
C PHE A 54 -7.71 7.01 -9.53
N GLN A 55 -7.53 8.34 -9.54
CA GLN A 55 -8.41 9.25 -8.81
C GLN A 55 -9.87 9.15 -9.28
N LYS A 56 -10.10 9.18 -10.60
CA LYS A 56 -11.46 9.07 -11.17
C LYS A 56 -12.12 7.74 -10.81
N GLU A 57 -11.40 6.63 -10.89
CA GLU A 57 -11.93 5.31 -10.54
C GLU A 57 -12.17 5.21 -9.03
N TYR A 58 -11.25 5.71 -8.20
CA TYR A 58 -11.38 5.72 -6.75
C TYR A 58 -12.61 6.50 -6.30
N GLU A 59 -12.89 7.67 -6.90
CA GLU A 59 -14.08 8.47 -6.61
C GLU A 59 -15.39 7.72 -6.92
N LYS A 60 -15.40 6.89 -7.97
CA LYS A 60 -16.56 6.08 -8.39
C LYS A 60 -16.81 4.84 -7.51
N VAL A 61 -15.85 4.45 -6.67
CA VAL A 61 -16.04 3.31 -5.75
C VAL A 61 -17.08 3.70 -4.69
N ASP A 62 -18.21 2.99 -4.67
CA ASP A 62 -19.26 3.17 -3.66
C ASP A 62 -18.76 2.76 -2.27
N GLY A 63 -19.01 3.60 -1.27
CA GLY A 63 -18.64 3.30 0.12
C GLY A 63 -18.50 4.56 0.98
N VAL A 64 -18.49 4.37 2.31
CA VAL A 64 -18.24 5.47 3.24
C VAL A 64 -16.80 5.95 3.06
N ARG A 65 -16.61 7.27 2.90
CA ARG A 65 -15.28 7.88 2.66
C ARG A 65 -14.21 7.41 3.65
N SER A 66 -14.52 7.36 4.94
CA SER A 66 -13.58 6.90 5.97
C SER A 66 -13.15 5.45 5.78
N GLN A 67 -14.07 4.56 5.42
CA GLN A 67 -13.78 3.15 5.12
C GLN A 67 -12.90 3.01 3.86
N LYS A 68 -13.20 3.79 2.81
CA LYS A 68 -12.39 3.80 1.59
C LYS A 68 -10.96 4.26 1.84
N ILE A 69 -10.79 5.29 2.68
CA ILE A 69 -9.47 5.81 3.06
C ILE A 69 -8.72 4.75 3.87
N GLU A 70 -9.38 4.14 4.86
CA GLU A 70 -8.76 3.12 5.71
C GLU A 70 -8.27 1.91 4.89
N LEU A 71 -9.13 1.37 4.03
CA LEU A 71 -8.80 0.24 3.16
C LEU A 71 -7.66 0.57 2.18
N LEU A 72 -7.64 1.79 1.64
CA LEU A 72 -6.56 2.22 0.75
C LEU A 72 -5.23 2.37 1.50
N LEU A 73 -5.25 2.92 2.72
CA LEU A 73 -4.07 3.02 3.58
C LEU A 73 -3.53 1.65 3.96
N ASP A 74 -4.40 0.71 4.36
CA ASP A 74 -4.00 -0.66 4.67
C ASP A 74 -3.34 -1.35 3.46
N ALA A 75 -3.96 -1.22 2.29
CA ALA A 75 -3.41 -1.79 1.07
C ALA A 75 -2.07 -1.15 0.69
N ALA A 76 -1.96 0.19 0.72
CA ALA A 76 -0.72 0.90 0.39
C ALA A 76 0.44 0.55 1.33
N LEU A 77 0.19 0.44 2.64
CA LEU A 77 1.23 0.05 3.60
C LEU A 77 1.66 -1.41 3.46
N THR A 78 0.77 -2.30 3.02
CA THR A 78 1.12 -3.69 2.72
C THR A 78 2.03 -3.78 1.49
N GLU A 79 1.79 -2.94 0.49
CA GLU A 79 2.59 -2.88 -0.73
C GLU A 79 3.96 -2.23 -0.50
N PHE A 80 4.07 -1.32 0.47
CA PHE A 80 5.35 -0.74 0.89
C PHE A 80 6.36 -1.80 1.37
N ASP A 81 5.88 -2.85 2.02
CA ASP A 81 6.71 -3.96 2.50
C ASP A 81 7.20 -4.87 1.36
N SER A 82 6.34 -5.07 0.36
CA SER A 82 6.47 -6.21 -0.57
C SER A 82 7.06 -5.82 -1.92
N SER A 83 7.10 -4.52 -2.23
CA SER A 83 7.47 -4.03 -3.56
C SER A 83 8.62 -3.03 -3.51
N ASP A 84 9.30 -2.91 -4.66
CA ASP A 84 10.21 -1.79 -4.94
C ASP A 84 9.47 -0.53 -5.41
N ASN A 85 8.13 -0.55 -5.40
CA ASN A 85 7.28 0.57 -5.80
C ASN A 85 7.04 1.58 -4.65
N SER A 86 8.03 1.77 -3.77
CA SER A 86 7.91 2.71 -2.63
C SER A 86 7.45 4.10 -3.07
N GLU A 87 7.86 4.56 -4.26
CA GLU A 87 7.45 5.84 -4.82
C GLU A 87 5.96 5.93 -5.12
N LYS A 88 5.39 4.94 -5.80
CA LYS A 88 3.96 4.94 -6.08
C LYS A 88 3.14 4.78 -4.82
N VAL A 89 3.66 4.07 -3.81
CA VAL A 89 3.04 4.04 -2.49
C VAL A 89 3.02 5.44 -1.87
N PHE A 90 4.13 6.20 -1.92
CA PHE A 90 4.15 7.58 -1.45
C PHE A 90 3.15 8.48 -2.20
N ASP A 91 2.98 8.31 -3.51
CA ASP A 91 1.98 9.06 -4.27
C ASP A 91 0.55 8.80 -3.76
N ILE A 92 0.22 7.54 -3.47
CA ILE A 92 -1.08 7.16 -2.89
C ILE A 92 -1.27 7.75 -1.49
N LEU A 93 -0.24 7.71 -0.66
CA LEU A 93 -0.30 8.30 0.68
C LEU A 93 -0.44 9.83 0.60
N SER A 94 0.23 10.48 -0.35
CA SER A 94 0.08 11.92 -0.62
C SER A 94 -1.34 12.27 -1.08
N PHE A 95 -1.91 11.48 -1.98
CA PHE A 95 -3.30 11.59 -2.39
C PHE A 95 -4.25 11.52 -1.19
N VAL A 96 -4.11 10.48 -0.35
CA VAL A 96 -4.93 10.33 0.87
C VAL A 96 -4.74 11.52 1.82
N GLY A 97 -3.50 11.94 2.03
CA GLY A 97 -3.16 13.12 2.82
C GLY A 97 -3.88 14.37 2.31
N GLY A 98 -3.86 14.62 1.00
CA GLY A 98 -4.52 15.75 0.36
C GLY A 98 -6.05 15.69 0.47
N VAL A 99 -6.63 14.50 0.35
CA VAL A 99 -8.06 14.25 0.54
C VAL A 99 -8.49 14.59 1.98
N VAL A 100 -7.67 14.28 2.99
CA VAL A 100 -8.01 14.58 4.39
C VAL A 100 -7.71 16.04 4.73
N ASN A 101 -6.46 16.48 4.55
CA ASN A 101 -5.99 17.84 4.81
C ASN A 101 -4.59 18.06 4.22
N GLY A 102 -4.37 19.18 3.52
CA GLY A 102 -3.07 19.57 2.96
C GLY A 102 -1.88 19.67 3.94
N ARG A 103 -2.10 19.70 5.26
CA ARG A 103 -1.02 19.48 6.25
C ARG A 103 -0.51 18.03 6.23
N LEU A 104 -1.41 17.05 6.23
CA LEU A 104 -1.05 15.63 6.24
C LEU A 104 -0.39 15.21 4.94
N GLN A 105 -0.79 15.84 3.83
CA GLN A 105 -0.09 15.72 2.55
C GLN A 105 1.38 16.16 2.66
N ARG A 106 1.64 17.35 3.23
CA ARG A 106 3.01 17.83 3.44
C ARG A 106 3.81 16.91 4.34
N GLU A 107 3.22 16.43 5.44
CA GLU A 107 3.89 15.50 6.35
C GLU A 107 4.34 14.21 5.64
N VAL A 108 3.60 13.70 4.66
CA VAL A 108 4.01 12.51 3.92
C VAL A 108 5.03 12.81 2.81
N GLU A 109 4.99 13.98 2.19
CA GLU A 109 6.06 14.41 1.28
C GLU A 109 7.39 14.61 2.01
N ASP A 110 7.36 15.12 3.24
CA ASP A 110 8.54 15.20 4.10
C ASP A 110 9.08 13.78 4.42
N LEU A 111 8.19 12.82 4.72
CA LEU A 111 8.57 11.42 4.92
C LEU A 111 9.17 10.79 3.66
N ARG A 112 8.63 11.10 2.48
CA ARG A 112 9.18 10.65 1.18
C ARG A 112 10.60 11.19 0.97
N SER A 113 10.81 12.49 1.21
CA SER A 113 12.12 13.12 1.10
C SER A 113 13.14 12.51 2.08
N ASP A 114 12.75 12.34 3.34
CA ASP A 114 13.59 11.70 4.36
C ASP A 114 13.98 10.27 3.96
N PHE A 115 13.02 9.50 3.42
CA PHE A 115 13.25 8.12 2.96
C PHE A 115 14.30 8.09 1.85
N HIS A 116 14.16 8.93 0.83
CA HIS A 116 15.12 9.04 -0.25
C HIS A 116 16.52 9.43 0.21
N GLN A 117 16.61 10.42 1.10
CA GLN A 117 17.90 10.85 1.64
C GLN A 117 18.58 9.71 2.40
N LYS A 118 17.81 8.93 3.19
CA LYS A 118 18.32 7.78 3.92
C LYS A 118 18.83 6.69 2.97
N ILE A 119 18.00 6.27 2.01
CA ILE A 119 18.36 5.26 1.00
C ILE A 119 19.62 5.66 0.23
N LYS A 120 19.73 6.94 -0.17
CA LYS A 120 20.93 7.45 -0.83
C LYS A 120 22.17 7.40 0.07
N ALA A 121 22.05 7.80 1.34
CA ALA A 121 23.16 7.78 2.28
C ALA A 121 23.66 6.35 2.55
N GLU A 122 22.75 5.38 2.66
CA GLU A 122 23.10 3.95 2.76
C GLU A 122 23.83 3.47 1.50
N ALA A 123 23.38 3.88 0.30
CA ALA A 123 24.01 3.49 -0.96
C ALA A 123 25.46 4.00 -1.03
N ASP A 124 25.68 5.25 -0.64
CA ASP A 124 27.00 5.88 -0.61
C ASP A 124 27.89 5.26 0.50
N GLY A 125 27.30 4.76 1.59
CA GLY A 125 27.98 3.96 2.60
C GLY A 125 28.51 2.65 2.05
N VAL A 126 27.62 1.84 1.47
CA VAL A 126 27.97 0.53 0.88
C VAL A 126 29.01 0.67 -0.23
N LYS A 127 28.86 1.65 -1.13
CA LYS A 127 29.85 1.91 -2.19
C LYS A 127 31.25 2.15 -1.62
N ARG A 128 31.37 2.97 -0.58
CA ARG A 128 32.65 3.28 0.06
C ARG A 128 33.28 2.03 0.68
N GLU A 129 32.49 1.22 1.37
CA GLU A 129 32.98 -0.03 1.98
C GLU A 129 33.47 -1.03 0.93
N VAL A 130 32.75 -1.17 -0.18
CA VAL A 130 33.13 -2.05 -1.28
C VAL A 130 34.42 -1.57 -1.95
N ILE A 131 34.56 -0.26 -2.21
CA ILE A 131 35.81 0.30 -2.78
C ILE A 131 36.98 0.00 -1.86
N LEU A 132 36.86 0.24 -0.55
CA LEU A 132 37.93 -0.06 0.42
C LEU A 132 38.29 -1.55 0.46
N ARG A 133 37.33 -2.45 0.26
CA ARG A 133 37.58 -3.90 0.17
C ARG A 133 38.32 -4.25 -1.13
N LEU A 134 37.92 -3.67 -2.25
CA LEU A 134 38.57 -3.87 -3.55
C LEU A 134 40.02 -3.36 -3.54
N GLU A 135 40.27 -2.19 -2.96
CA GLU A 135 41.62 -1.63 -2.80
C GLU A 135 42.54 -2.57 -2.00
N LYS A 136 42.03 -3.15 -0.91
CA LYS A 136 42.77 -4.17 -0.12
C LYS A 136 43.08 -5.44 -0.90
N MET A 137 42.30 -5.75 -1.94
CA MET A 137 42.53 -6.88 -2.85
C MET A 137 43.46 -6.49 -4.02
N GLY A 138 44.01 -5.28 -4.01
CA GLY A 138 44.87 -4.76 -5.08
C GLY A 138 44.11 -4.26 -6.31
N ILE A 139 42.77 -4.22 -6.24
CA ILE A 139 41.92 -3.70 -7.31
C ILE A 139 41.70 -2.21 -7.03
N SER A 140 42.36 -1.37 -7.80
CA SER A 140 42.28 0.09 -7.65
C SER A 140 42.22 0.76 -9.02
N GLY A 141 41.64 1.95 -9.08
CA GLY A 141 41.51 2.74 -10.30
C GLY A 141 40.27 3.60 -10.29
N SER A 142 40.36 4.79 -10.91
CA SER A 142 39.25 5.76 -10.99
C SER A 142 38.06 5.27 -11.83
N ALA A 143 38.18 4.13 -12.51
CA ALA A 143 37.14 3.51 -13.32
C ALA A 143 36.39 2.37 -12.59
N VAL A 144 36.73 2.08 -11.33
CA VAL A 144 36.04 1.06 -10.54
C VAL A 144 34.75 1.65 -9.98
N GLU A 145 33.62 1.32 -10.59
CA GLU A 145 32.29 1.68 -10.11
C GLU A 145 31.57 0.43 -9.57
N PRO A 146 31.51 0.23 -8.24
CA PRO A 146 30.77 -0.89 -7.68
C PRO A 146 29.27 -0.70 -7.88
N ASN A 147 28.61 -1.72 -8.44
CA ASN A 147 27.16 -1.76 -8.46
C ASN A 147 26.63 -2.09 -7.06
N ALA A 148 26.31 -1.07 -6.27
CA ALA A 148 25.86 -1.21 -4.89
C ALA A 148 24.59 -2.05 -4.73
N THR A 149 23.71 -2.09 -5.75
CA THR A 149 22.38 -2.72 -5.61
C THR A 149 22.43 -4.24 -5.51
N GLU A 150 23.51 -4.85 -5.98
CA GLU A 150 23.69 -6.31 -5.98
C GLU A 150 24.27 -6.85 -4.67
N TRP A 151 24.75 -5.97 -3.78
CA TRP A 151 25.40 -6.38 -2.54
C TRP A 151 24.38 -6.68 -1.44
N ASP A 152 24.64 -7.72 -0.66
CA ASP A 152 23.75 -8.13 0.43
C ASP A 152 23.69 -7.07 1.55
N GLU A 153 24.80 -6.34 1.76
CA GLU A 153 24.87 -5.21 2.68
C GLU A 153 23.88 -4.10 2.28
N TRP A 154 23.71 -3.84 0.98
CA TRP A 154 22.74 -2.89 0.47
C TRP A 154 21.30 -3.36 0.70
N LYS A 155 20.98 -4.60 0.32
CA LYS A 155 19.63 -5.16 0.51
C LYS A 155 19.21 -5.08 1.98
N THR A 156 20.13 -5.44 2.88
CA THR A 156 19.92 -5.33 4.33
C THR A 156 19.66 -3.89 4.78
N ALA A 157 20.43 -2.92 4.28
CA ALA A 157 20.26 -1.51 4.64
C ALA A 157 18.92 -0.93 4.12
N VAL A 158 18.50 -1.34 2.93
CA VAL A 158 17.18 -0.98 2.36
C VAL A 158 16.06 -1.55 3.21
N ASP A 159 16.12 -2.83 3.57
CA ASP A 159 15.08 -3.49 4.39
C ASP A 159 14.95 -2.88 5.78
N GLN A 160 16.08 -2.55 6.42
CA GLN A 160 16.10 -1.83 7.69
C GLN A 160 15.49 -0.42 7.55
N THR A 161 15.83 0.29 6.47
CA THR A 161 15.27 1.61 6.19
C THR A 161 13.77 1.53 5.94
N LYS A 162 13.28 0.60 5.11
CA LYS A 162 11.84 0.36 4.90
C LYS A 162 11.14 0.07 6.23
N SER A 163 11.73 -0.78 7.08
CA SER A 163 11.16 -1.11 8.40
C SER A 163 11.01 0.12 9.31
N LEU A 164 12.00 1.00 9.36
CA LEU A 164 11.93 2.25 10.13
C LEU A 164 10.84 3.18 9.60
N PHE A 165 10.77 3.35 8.29
CA PHE A 165 9.78 4.24 7.68
C PHE A 165 8.37 3.69 7.78
N LYS A 166 8.19 2.37 7.79
CA LYS A 166 6.90 1.74 8.07
C LYS A 166 6.34 2.15 9.43
N ILE A 167 7.17 2.26 10.46
CA ILE A 167 6.72 2.71 11.79
C ILE A 167 6.21 4.15 11.68
N ARG A 168 6.99 5.05 11.07
CA ARG A 168 6.61 6.45 10.85
C ARG A 168 5.32 6.59 10.02
N LEU A 169 5.16 5.76 8.99
CA LEU A 169 3.97 5.74 8.15
C LEU A 169 2.74 5.23 8.90
N ASN A 170 2.90 4.26 9.81
CA ASN A 170 1.81 3.82 10.69
C ASN A 170 1.40 4.90 11.70
N GLU A 171 2.35 5.65 12.25
CA GLU A 171 2.07 6.81 13.09
C GLU A 171 1.29 7.88 12.30
N TRP A 172 1.71 8.16 11.06
CA TRP A 172 1.01 9.09 10.18
C TRP A 172 -0.42 8.61 9.83
N LYS A 173 -0.60 7.31 9.56
CA LYS A 173 -1.93 6.70 9.36
C LYS A 173 -2.82 6.88 10.60
N ASN A 174 -2.28 6.75 11.81
CA ASN A 174 -3.05 6.99 13.03
C ASN A 174 -3.51 8.45 13.15
N LYS A 175 -2.72 9.42 12.69
CA LYS A 175 -3.15 10.82 12.61
C LYS A 175 -4.31 11.02 11.64
N ILE A 176 -4.31 10.34 10.49
CA ILE A 176 -5.44 10.39 9.54
C ILE A 176 -6.73 9.88 10.19
N ARG A 177 -6.66 8.79 10.96
CA ARG A 177 -7.83 8.24 11.66
C ARG A 177 -8.43 9.20 12.70
N GLN A 178 -7.66 10.18 13.16
CA GLN A 178 -8.06 11.16 14.18
C GLN A 178 -8.50 12.52 13.59
N ALA A 179 -8.32 12.73 12.28
CA ALA A 179 -8.65 13.96 11.57
C ALA A 179 -10.07 13.92 11.01
#